data_AF-A0A962FFT6-F1
#
_entry.id   AF-A0A962FFT6-F1
#
_cell.length_a   1.000
_cell.length_b   1.000
_cell.length_c   1.000
_cell.angle_alpha   90.00
_cell.angle_beta   90.00
_cell.angle_gamma   90.00
#
_symmetry.space_group_name_H-M   'P 1'
#
loop_
_entity.id
_entity.type
_entity.pdbx_description
1 polymer ?
#
loop_
_entity_poly.entity_id
_entity_poly.type
_entity_poly.pdbx_seq_one_letter_code
_entity_poly.pdbx_strand_id
1 'polypeptide(L)'
;MDMKSNRQKRDELQARKATQRAKQAVAERRAAEDKRQEERRAAIARGAVAVDPAKLAPTGSAWSTPDFVQRGWYEPRPFICAGCGASEVWTGRQQKWWYEIAGGDRFSGPKFCRPCRAKERARKAQARRVHLEGLTKKAASVAG
;
A
#
# COMPACT_ATOMS: atom_id res chain seq x y z
N MET A 1 41.48 39.85 27.55
CA MET A 1 40.09 39.72 27.02
C MET A 1 40.21 39.11 25.63
N ASP A 2 39.90 37.82 25.47
CA ASP A 2 39.97 37.15 24.18
C ASP A 2 38.89 37.66 23.22
N MET A 3 39.30 38.46 22.23
CA MET A 3 38.41 39.02 21.22
C MET A 3 38.19 37.98 20.13
N LYS A 4 36.99 37.38 20.11
CA LYS A 4 36.61 36.41 19.08
C LYS A 4 36.69 37.04 17.68
N SER A 5 37.37 36.35 16.78
CA SER A 5 37.48 36.73 15.37
C SER A 5 36.10 36.78 14.71
N ASN A 6 35.94 37.65 13.70
CA ASN A 6 34.74 37.71 12.88
C ASN A 6 34.38 36.36 12.24
N ARG A 7 35.37 35.51 11.97
CA ARG A 7 35.14 34.13 11.51
C ARG A 7 34.42 33.29 12.57
N GLN A 8 34.91 33.30 13.81
CA GLN A 8 34.31 32.58 14.94
C GLN A 8 32.87 33.02 15.19
N LYS A 9 32.59 34.34 15.12
CA LYS A 9 31.23 34.87 15.26
C LYS A 9 30.29 34.42 14.13
N ARG A 10 30.79 34.35 12.88
CA ARG A 10 30.02 33.86 11.72
C ARG A 10 29.71 32.37 11.85
N ASP A 11 30.67 31.55 12.29
CA ASP A 11 30.51 30.12 12.47
C ASP A 11 29.49 29.82 13.59
N GLU A 12 29.54 30.54 14.71
CA GLU A 12 28.55 30.44 15.79
C GLU A 12 27.13 30.79 15.30
N LEU A 13 26.99 31.84 14.47
CA LEU A 13 25.71 32.21 13.89
C LEU A 13 25.18 31.15 12.92
N GLN A 14 26.04 30.57 12.08
CA GLN A 14 25.66 29.49 11.17
C GLN A 14 25.24 28.23 11.94
N ALA A 15 25.98 27.85 12.99
CA ALA A 15 25.64 26.73 13.85
C ALA A 15 24.26 26.93 14.52
N ARG A 16 24.00 28.12 15.08
CA ARG A 16 22.69 28.46 15.66
C ARG A 16 21.55 28.36 14.63
N LYS A 17 21.76 28.87 13.42
CA LYS A 17 20.78 28.77 12.32
C LYS A 17 20.55 27.32 11.91
N ALA A 18 21.59 26.50 11.82
CA ALA A 18 21.48 25.09 11.50
C ALA A 18 20.69 24.33 12.57
N THR A 19 20.98 24.55 13.86
CA THR A 19 20.21 23.97 14.96
C THR A 19 18.75 24.41 14.92
N GLN A 20 18.47 25.69 14.69
CA GLN A 20 17.10 26.18 14.59
C GLN A 20 16.35 25.56 13.42
N ARG A 21 16.99 25.44 12.25
CA ARG A 21 16.42 24.76 11.07
C ARG A 21 16.14 23.29 11.35
N ALA A 22 17.04 22.59 12.03
CA ALA A 22 16.83 21.19 12.41
C ALA A 22 15.64 21.03 13.37
N LYS A 23 15.51 21.93 14.36
CA LYS A 23 14.36 21.95 15.28
C LYS A 23 13.05 22.24 14.54
N GLN A 24 13.06 23.20 13.63
CA GLN A 24 11.91 23.54 12.78
C GLN A 24 11.50 22.34 11.92
N ALA A 25 12.45 21.69 11.24
CA ALA A 25 12.17 20.50 10.44
C ALA A 25 11.54 19.36 11.28
N VAL A 26 12.01 19.13 12.50
CA VAL A 26 11.40 18.13 13.40
C VAL A 26 9.99 18.54 13.81
N ALA A 27 9.77 19.81 14.14
CA ALA A 27 8.44 20.32 14.51
C ALA A 27 7.45 20.23 13.34
N GLU A 28 7.87 20.61 12.14
CA GLU A 28 7.08 20.50 10.90
C GLU A 28 6.71 19.03 10.61
N ARG A 29 7.67 18.11 10.77
CA ARG A 29 7.40 16.68 10.60
C ARG A 29 6.36 16.15 11.60
N ARG A 30 6.46 16.54 12.87
CA ARG A 30 5.49 16.16 13.91
C ARG A 30 4.10 16.74 13.61
N ALA A 31 4.02 18.03 13.30
CA ALA A 31 2.76 18.66 12.93
C ALA A 31 2.10 18.00 11.70
N ALA A 32 2.91 17.60 10.71
CA ALA A 32 2.41 16.85 9.55
C ALA A 32 1.93 15.43 9.94
N GLU A 33 2.60 14.75 10.87
CA GLU A 33 2.18 13.45 11.41
C GLU A 33 0.86 13.56 12.19
N ASP A 34 0.73 14.56 13.06
CA ASP A 34 -0.47 14.82 13.86
C ASP A 34 -1.68 15.11 12.95
N LYS A 35 -1.49 15.98 11.95
CA LYS A 35 -2.54 16.28 10.95
C LYS A 35 -3.00 15.02 10.23
N ARG A 36 -2.07 14.17 9.77
CA ARG A 36 -2.42 12.89 9.11
C ARG A 36 -3.20 11.97 10.05
N GLN A 37 -2.83 11.94 11.33
CA GLN A 37 -3.53 11.11 12.31
C GLN A 37 -4.95 11.62 12.57
N GLU A 38 -5.14 12.92 12.64
CA GLU A 38 -6.47 13.55 12.76
C GLU A 38 -7.35 13.25 11.54
N GLU A 39 -6.84 13.44 10.32
CA GLU A 39 -7.54 13.11 9.08
C GLU A 39 -7.96 11.64 9.04
N ARG A 40 -7.06 10.74 9.46
CA ARG A 40 -7.37 9.31 9.59
C ARG A 40 -8.49 9.07 10.57
N ARG A 41 -8.43 9.63 11.78
CA ARG A 41 -9.49 9.48 12.79
C ARG A 41 -10.84 9.97 12.25
N ALA A 42 -10.85 11.13 11.59
CA ALA A 42 -12.05 11.69 10.98
C ALA A 42 -12.60 10.81 9.85
N ALA A 43 -11.75 10.24 8.99
CA ALA A 43 -12.17 9.32 7.94
C ALA A 43 -12.81 8.05 8.51
N ILE A 44 -12.19 7.46 9.54
CA ILE A 44 -12.76 6.28 10.22
C ILE A 44 -14.09 6.62 10.91
N ALA A 45 -14.22 7.79 11.53
CA ALA A 45 -15.49 8.25 12.10
C ALA A 45 -16.59 8.38 11.04
N ARG A 46 -16.25 8.68 9.78
CA ARG A 46 -17.18 8.68 8.64
C ARG A 46 -17.43 7.30 8.03
N GLY A 47 -16.93 6.23 8.65
CA GLY A 47 -17.12 4.85 8.18
C GLY A 47 -16.08 4.38 7.16
N ALA A 48 -14.97 5.09 6.97
CA ALA A 48 -13.85 4.56 6.20
C ALA A 48 -13.22 3.35 6.90
N VAL A 49 -12.56 2.48 6.12
CA VAL A 49 -11.98 1.25 6.63
C VAL A 49 -10.49 1.45 6.87
N ALA A 50 -10.05 1.30 8.12
CA ALA A 50 -8.65 1.45 8.49
C ALA A 50 -7.75 0.39 7.82
N VAL A 51 -6.58 0.84 7.36
CA VAL A 51 -5.50 -0.03 6.90
C VAL A 51 -4.72 -0.54 8.11
N ASP A 52 -4.37 -1.81 8.07
CA ASP A 52 -3.45 -2.46 9.00
C ASP A 52 -2.13 -2.79 8.28
N PRO A 53 -1.10 -1.93 8.36
CA PRO A 53 0.14 -2.11 7.61
C PRO A 53 0.86 -3.43 7.93
N ALA A 54 0.67 -3.97 9.14
CA ALA A 54 1.32 -5.20 9.58
C ALA A 54 0.77 -6.45 8.86
N LYS A 55 -0.43 -6.37 8.28
CA LYS A 55 -1.06 -7.47 7.53
C LYS A 55 -0.84 -7.38 6.02
N LEU A 56 -0.20 -6.33 5.54
CA LEU A 56 0.06 -6.17 4.12
C LEU A 56 1.16 -7.14 3.68
N ALA A 57 0.95 -7.82 2.56
CA ALA A 57 1.97 -8.68 1.97
C ALA A 57 3.28 -7.88 1.74
N PRO A 58 4.46 -8.46 2.01
CA PRO A 58 5.75 -7.85 1.70
C PRO A 58 5.82 -7.40 0.24
N THR A 59 6.48 -6.27 -0.01
CA THR A 59 6.64 -5.69 -1.35
C THR A 59 8.05 -6.00 -1.79
N GLY A 60 8.21 -6.53 -3.01
CA GLY A 60 9.52 -6.64 -3.64
C GLY A 60 10.08 -5.27 -4.07
N SER A 61 9.25 -4.22 -4.10
CA SER A 61 9.64 -2.87 -4.47
C SER A 61 9.66 -1.96 -3.25
N ALA A 62 10.85 -1.54 -2.82
CA ALA A 62 11.06 -0.55 -1.76
C ALA A 62 10.81 0.90 -2.22
N TRP A 63 10.63 1.12 -3.52
CA TRP A 63 10.71 2.45 -4.14
C TRP A 63 9.43 3.28 -4.03
N SER A 64 8.31 2.68 -3.65
CA SER A 64 7.06 3.44 -3.46
C SER A 64 6.14 2.80 -2.43
N THR A 65 5.40 3.65 -1.72
CA THR A 65 4.34 3.24 -0.81
C THR A 65 3.00 3.71 -1.40
N PRO A 66 2.05 2.81 -1.67
CA PRO A 66 0.75 3.20 -2.23
C PRO A 66 0.00 4.21 -1.35
N ASP A 67 -0.77 5.09 -1.99
CA ASP A 67 -1.46 6.20 -1.32
C ASP A 67 -2.37 5.74 -0.18
N PHE A 68 -3.07 4.62 -0.33
CA PHE A 68 -3.94 4.11 0.75
C PHE A 68 -3.16 3.71 2.00
N VAL A 69 -1.91 3.25 1.85
CA VAL A 69 -1.02 2.90 2.97
C VAL A 69 -0.52 4.18 3.64
N GLN A 70 -0.08 5.16 2.85
CA GLN A 70 0.38 6.45 3.38
C GLN A 70 -0.74 7.20 4.13
N ARG A 71 -1.94 7.18 3.56
CA ARG A 71 -3.14 7.81 4.12
C ARG A 71 -3.70 7.03 5.32
N GLY A 72 -3.65 5.69 5.28
CA GLY A 72 -3.99 4.82 6.40
C GLY A 72 -5.47 4.37 6.44
N TRP A 73 -6.24 4.60 5.38
CA TRP A 73 -7.59 4.05 5.19
C TRP A 73 -7.90 3.76 3.71
N TYR A 74 -8.84 2.84 3.49
CA TYR A 74 -9.37 2.51 2.17
C TYR A 74 -10.53 3.42 1.77
N GLU A 75 -10.54 3.83 0.51
CA GLU A 75 -11.59 4.67 -0.08
C GLU A 75 -12.29 3.90 -1.20
N PRO A 76 -13.63 3.96 -1.31
CA PRO A 76 -14.33 3.32 -2.42
C PRO A 76 -13.80 3.78 -3.78
N ARG A 77 -13.45 2.84 -4.65
CA ARG A 77 -12.91 3.16 -5.99
C ARG A 77 -13.81 2.59 -7.08
N PRO A 78 -14.37 3.42 -7.99
CA PRO A 78 -15.10 2.90 -9.13
C PRO A 78 -14.16 2.13 -10.06
N PHE A 79 -14.67 1.08 -10.70
CA PHE A 79 -13.96 0.34 -11.73
C PHE A 79 -14.95 -0.27 -12.74
N ILE A 80 -14.43 -0.57 -13.93
CA ILE A 80 -15.17 -1.28 -14.97
C ILE A 80 -14.71 -2.73 -14.99
N CYS A 81 -15.65 -3.68 -14.90
CA CYS A 81 -15.32 -5.09 -14.95
C CYS A 81 -14.79 -5.46 -16.35
N ALA A 82 -13.56 -5.94 -16.43
CA ALA A 82 -12.96 -6.38 -17.69
C ALA A 82 -13.65 -7.61 -18.33
N GLY A 83 -14.52 -8.30 -17.59
CA GLY A 83 -15.22 -9.51 -18.07
C GLY A 83 -16.62 -9.23 -18.61
N CYS A 84 -17.38 -8.32 -18.00
CA CYS A 84 -18.76 -8.04 -18.40
C CYS A 84 -19.06 -6.55 -18.67
N GLY A 85 -18.08 -5.66 -18.52
CA GLY A 85 -18.24 -4.22 -18.74
C GLY A 85 -19.02 -3.47 -17.66
N ALA A 86 -19.52 -4.15 -16.62
CA ALA A 86 -20.31 -3.52 -15.57
C ALA A 86 -19.46 -2.52 -14.75
N SER A 87 -20.04 -1.36 -14.48
CA SER A 87 -19.51 -0.37 -13.53
C SER A 87 -19.82 -0.80 -12.11
N GLU A 88 -18.78 -0.97 -11.30
CA GLU A 88 -18.89 -1.33 -9.88
C GLU A 88 -18.00 -0.45 -9.02
N VAL A 89 -18.25 -0.47 -7.71
CA VAL A 89 -17.42 0.22 -6.72
C VAL A 89 -16.67 -0.81 -5.89
N TRP A 90 -15.35 -0.70 -5.89
CA TRP A 90 -14.48 -1.47 -5.02
C TRP A 90 -14.44 -0.84 -3.63
N THR A 91 -15.28 -1.37 -2.75
CA THR A 91 -15.51 -0.83 -1.41
C THR A 91 -14.27 -0.99 -0.51
N GLY A 92 -14.17 -0.16 0.53
CA GLY A 92 -13.09 -0.28 1.51
C GLY A 92 -13.01 -1.64 2.21
N ARG A 93 -14.15 -2.31 2.42
CA ARG A 93 -14.19 -3.68 2.98
C ARG A 93 -13.61 -4.71 2.02
N GLN A 94 -13.93 -4.60 0.72
CA GLN A 94 -13.37 -5.49 -0.30
C GLN A 94 -11.86 -5.26 -0.49
N GLN A 95 -11.40 -4.01 -0.35
CA GLN A 95 -9.97 -3.68 -0.37
C GLN A 95 -9.25 -4.28 0.83
N LYS A 96 -9.79 -4.10 2.05
CA LYS A 96 -9.21 -4.69 3.27
C LYS A 96 -9.08 -6.20 3.15
N TRP A 97 -10.15 -6.88 2.72
CA TRP A 97 -10.09 -8.32 2.49
C TRP A 97 -9.02 -8.70 1.45
N TRP A 98 -8.92 -7.98 0.34
CA TRP A 98 -7.95 -8.30 -0.71
C TRP A 98 -6.50 -8.13 -0.25
N TYR A 99 -6.16 -6.98 0.32
CA TYR A 99 -4.77 -6.65 0.65
C TYR A 99 -4.29 -7.29 1.96
N GLU A 100 -5.15 -7.39 2.97
CA GLU A 100 -4.75 -7.86 4.31
C GLU A 100 -5.07 -9.32 4.57
N ILE A 101 -6.10 -9.90 3.91
CA ILE A 101 -6.53 -11.29 4.17
C ILE A 101 -6.12 -12.20 3.01
N ALA A 102 -6.40 -11.80 1.76
CA ALA A 102 -6.06 -12.59 0.59
C ALA A 102 -4.59 -12.42 0.16
N GLY A 103 -3.84 -11.49 0.77
CA GLY A 103 -2.43 -11.23 0.46
C GLY A 103 -2.21 -10.67 -0.95
N GLY A 104 -3.20 -9.96 -1.50
CA GLY A 104 -3.09 -9.34 -2.81
C GLY A 104 -1.95 -8.32 -2.87
N ASP A 105 -1.28 -8.24 -4.01
CA ASP A 105 -0.22 -7.25 -4.24
C ASP A 105 -0.75 -5.83 -4.03
N ARG A 106 0.00 -4.98 -3.32
CA ARG A 106 -0.44 -3.65 -2.92
C ARG A 106 -0.63 -2.66 -4.07
N PHE A 107 -0.04 -2.93 -5.23
CA PHE A 107 -0.20 -2.17 -6.46
C PHE A 107 -1.28 -2.75 -7.37
N SER A 108 -1.83 -3.92 -7.04
CA SER A 108 -2.95 -4.51 -7.77
C SER A 108 -4.28 -3.82 -7.45
N GLY A 109 -5.19 -3.84 -8.43
CA GLY A 109 -6.53 -3.26 -8.34
C GLY A 109 -7.63 -4.24 -8.78
N PRO A 110 -8.90 -3.81 -8.70
CA PRO A 110 -10.03 -4.64 -9.04
C PRO A 110 -10.17 -4.73 -10.57
N LYS A 111 -9.93 -5.93 -11.12
CA LYS A 111 -10.10 -6.18 -12.57
C LYS A 111 -11.48 -6.73 -12.93
N PHE A 112 -12.07 -7.52 -12.03
CA PHE A 112 -13.31 -8.23 -12.27
C PHE A 112 -14.28 -8.05 -11.11
N CYS A 113 -15.56 -7.90 -11.44
CA CYS A 113 -16.68 -8.04 -10.51
C CYS A 113 -16.68 -9.43 -9.86
N ARG A 114 -17.44 -9.59 -8.77
CA ARG A 114 -17.50 -10.87 -8.03
C ARG A 114 -17.89 -12.05 -8.93
N PRO A 115 -18.94 -11.97 -9.78
CA PRO A 115 -19.30 -13.05 -10.69
C PRO A 115 -18.18 -13.39 -11.69
N CYS A 116 -17.61 -12.40 -12.38
CA CYS A 116 -16.54 -12.62 -13.36
C CYS A 116 -15.26 -13.16 -12.70
N ARG A 117 -14.96 -12.74 -11.48
CA ARG A 117 -13.84 -13.27 -10.70
C ARG A 117 -14.05 -14.74 -10.34
N ALA A 118 -15.26 -15.15 -10.00
CA ALA A 118 -15.58 -16.56 -9.75
C ALA A 118 -15.40 -17.41 -11.02
N LYS A 119 -15.91 -16.94 -12.17
CA LYS A 119 -15.70 -17.60 -13.47
C LYS A 119 -14.22 -17.74 -13.82
N GLU A 120 -13.44 -16.67 -13.64
CA GLU A 120 -12.01 -16.69 -13.93
C GLU A 120 -11.23 -17.62 -12.97
N ARG A 121 -11.63 -17.69 -11.69
CA ARG A 121 -11.06 -18.67 -10.74
C ARG A 121 -11.34 -20.11 -11.17
N ALA A 122 -12.57 -20.41 -11.61
CA ALA A 122 -12.94 -21.74 -12.09
C ALA A 122 -12.13 -22.13 -13.33
N ARG A 123 -12.01 -21.22 -14.31
CA ARG A 123 -11.19 -21.42 -15.52
C ARG A 123 -9.72 -21.72 -15.18
N LYS A 124 -9.11 -20.94 -14.28
CA LYS A 124 -7.73 -21.17 -13.83
C LYS A 124 -7.57 -22.48 -13.05
N ALA A 125 -8.56 -22.85 -12.24
CA ALA A 125 -8.55 -24.12 -11.52
C ALA A 125 -8.58 -25.32 -12.49
N GLN A 126 -9.45 -25.28 -13.50
CA GLN A 126 -9.52 -26.31 -14.53
C GLN A 126 -8.21 -26.42 -15.32
N ALA A 127 -7.64 -25.29 -15.76
CA ALA A 127 -6.37 -25.28 -16.48
C ALA A 127 -5.23 -25.89 -15.65
N ARG A 128 -5.15 -25.56 -14.36
CA ARG A 128 -4.17 -26.15 -13.44
C ARG A 128 -4.38 -27.65 -13.27
N ARG A 129 -5.63 -28.10 -13.13
CA ARG A 129 -5.95 -29.53 -13.03
C ARG A 129 -5.45 -30.29 -14.25
N VAL A 130 -5.82 -29.84 -15.46
CA VAL A 130 -5.40 -30.46 -16.73
C VAL A 130 -3.87 -30.48 -16.86
N HIS A 131 -3.20 -29.38 -16.49
CA HIS A 131 -1.75 -29.32 -16.52
C HIS A 131 -1.09 -30.35 -15.58
N LEU A 132 -1.55 -30.44 -14.34
CA LEU A 132 -1.03 -31.39 -13.36
C LEU A 132 -1.29 -32.84 -13.78
N GLU A 133 -2.48 -33.15 -14.29
CA GLU A 133 -2.81 -34.47 -14.86
C GLU A 133 -1.90 -34.83 -16.05
N GLY A 134 -1.55 -33.84 -16.89
CA GLY A 134 -0.60 -34.04 -17.97
C GLY A 134 0.82 -34.35 -17.46
N LEU A 135 1.27 -33.63 -16.44
CA LEU A 135 2.58 -33.86 -15.81
C LEU A 135 2.67 -35.23 -15.15
N THR A 136 1.62 -35.68 -14.46
CA THR A 136 1.60 -37.00 -13.82
C THR A 136 1.63 -38.12 -14.86
N LYS A 137 0.86 -38.01 -15.94
CA LYS A 137 0.90 -38.97 -17.06
C LYS A 137 2.28 -39.04 -17.71
N LYS A 138 2.91 -37.88 -17.95
CA LYS A 138 4.27 -37.82 -18.52
C LYS A 138 5.30 -38.44 -17.58
N ALA A 139 5.21 -38.20 -16.27
CA ALA A 139 6.11 -38.80 -15.30
C ALA A 139 5.96 -40.33 -15.28
N ALA A 140 4.73 -40.85 -15.35
CA ALA A 140 4.46 -42.28 -15.42
C ALA A 140 5.01 -42.94 -16.70
N SER A 141 4.95 -42.27 -17.85
CA SER A 141 5.48 -42.81 -19.11
C SER A 141 7.01 -42.77 -19.24
N VAL A 142 7.71 -42.02 -18.37
CA VAL A 142 9.18 -41.94 -18.38
C VAL A 142 9.79 -42.91 -17.35
N ALA A 143 9.01 -43.37 -16.38
CA ALA A 143 9.44 -44.27 -15.31
C ALA A 143 9.17 -45.76 -15.60
N GLY A 144 8.45 -46.09 -16.68
CA GLY A 144 8.21 -47.46 -17.16
C GLY A 144 8.92 -47.68 -18.49
#